data_AF-A0A1I6WHK9-F1
#
_entry.id   AF-A0A1I6WHK9-F1
#
_cell.length_a   1.000
_cell.length_b   1.000
_cell.length_c   1.000
_cell.angle_alpha   90.00
_cell.angle_beta   90.00
_cell.angle_gamma   90.00
#
_symmetry.space_group_name_H-M   'P 1'
#
loop_
_entity.id
_entity.type
_entity.pdbx_description
1 polymer ?
#
loop_
_entity_poly.entity_id
_entity_poly.type
_entity_poly.pdbx_seq_one_letter_code
_entity_poly.pdbx_strand_id
1 'polypeptide(L)'
;MPNVVANRQVAHIWAHQAQDSARSHNGNFWFEGRKLYSYSTPIAHLVPGVDGELIALVTARSYSVTTNGKHIGPAHSALGYGRVRKTFTVPFIGAFGGQNRGDRNLDAVSAPEIHAANLEAYLADYTATVERLPRKRDYDRADALASLNRIANPACDYAEAFGLPRPAYDTDADEAAAFRIWSARNTPERIAARLARAEAAAAAKAARDARDAAARVERERTLREAWLSGEPTAYFHGRDERGGAYLRVRGDVLETSLGAEVPLSHAIKAFRFVKLCRERGEAWHRNGRTVRVGHFQVDSIEASGDFVAGCHRINWSEVERIAASLDLLNVEASADAVEAAHV
;
A
#
# COMPACT_ATOMS: atom_id res chain seq x y z
N MET A 1 14.85 -31.86 24.51
CA MET A 1 13.72 -31.32 23.72
C MET A 1 14.00 -29.85 23.43
N PRO A 2 13.79 -29.34 22.21
CA PRO A 2 14.08 -27.94 21.92
C PRO A 2 13.16 -27.03 22.73
N ASN A 3 13.73 -26.01 23.38
CA ASN A 3 12.95 -25.04 24.15
C ASN A 3 12.05 -24.24 23.19
N VAL A 4 10.75 -24.22 23.49
CA VAL A 4 9.75 -23.48 22.71
C VAL A 4 9.56 -22.11 23.36
N VAL A 5 9.91 -21.04 22.64
CA VAL A 5 9.95 -19.66 23.17
C VAL A 5 9.39 -18.64 22.17
N ALA A 6 9.28 -17.37 22.55
CA ALA A 6 8.88 -16.31 21.61
C ALA A 6 10.00 -16.01 20.58
N ASN A 7 9.66 -15.50 19.39
CA ASN A 7 10.65 -15.25 18.33
C ASN A 7 11.84 -14.39 18.80
N ARG A 8 11.59 -13.29 19.52
CA ARG A 8 12.66 -12.46 20.07
C ARG A 8 13.59 -13.25 20.99
N GLN A 9 13.05 -14.15 21.81
CA GLN A 9 13.85 -15.01 22.68
C GLN A 9 14.67 -16.05 21.89
N VAL A 10 14.12 -16.65 20.82
CA VAL A 10 14.89 -17.54 19.92
C VAL A 10 16.16 -16.82 19.42
N ALA A 11 16.01 -15.58 18.94
CA ALA A 11 17.12 -14.78 18.44
C ALA A 11 18.17 -14.45 19.52
N HIS A 12 17.75 -14.06 20.73
CA HIS A 12 18.69 -13.81 21.83
C HIS A 12 19.41 -15.07 22.28
N ILE A 13 18.70 -16.19 22.47
CA ILE A 13 19.34 -17.45 22.90
C ILE A 13 20.40 -17.88 21.86
N TRP A 14 20.08 -17.76 20.57
CA TRP A 14 21.03 -18.00 19.49
C TRP A 14 22.24 -17.04 19.55
N ALA A 15 22.02 -15.73 19.61
CA ALA A 15 23.10 -14.73 19.58
C ALA A 15 24.05 -14.84 20.79
N HIS A 16 23.52 -15.24 21.96
CA HIS A 16 24.31 -15.47 23.17
C HIS A 16 24.93 -16.86 23.24
N GLN A 17 24.51 -17.78 22.36
CA GLN A 17 24.86 -19.21 22.40
C GLN A 17 24.61 -19.81 23.80
N ALA A 18 23.48 -19.45 24.42
CA ALA A 18 23.12 -19.90 25.77
C ALA A 18 22.56 -21.33 25.80
N GLN A 19 22.12 -21.84 24.64
CA GLN A 19 21.59 -23.18 24.45
C GLN A 19 21.95 -23.65 23.04
N ASP A 20 21.95 -24.97 22.80
CA ASP A 20 22.31 -25.56 21.50
C ASP A 20 21.14 -25.53 20.49
N SER A 21 19.90 -25.38 20.95
CA SER A 21 18.74 -25.22 20.05
C SER A 21 17.54 -24.58 20.76
N ALA A 22 16.75 -23.82 20.01
CA ALA A 22 15.43 -23.35 20.43
C ALA A 22 14.54 -23.10 19.20
N ARG A 23 13.23 -23.09 19.40
CA ARG A 23 12.25 -22.81 18.33
C ARG A 23 11.10 -21.94 18.82
N SER A 24 10.45 -21.25 17.87
CA SER A 24 9.23 -20.51 18.11
C SER A 24 8.03 -21.43 18.32
N HIS A 25 6.96 -20.91 18.93
CA HIS A 25 5.71 -21.65 19.18
C HIS A 25 5.10 -22.28 17.93
N ASN A 26 5.17 -21.59 16.79
CA ASN A 26 4.70 -22.06 15.50
C ASN A 26 5.77 -22.84 14.70
N GLY A 27 6.96 -23.05 15.27
CA GLY A 27 8.06 -23.82 14.68
C GLY A 27 8.73 -23.20 13.46
N ASN A 28 8.35 -22.00 13.03
CA ASN A 28 8.88 -21.38 11.81
C ASN A 28 10.11 -20.49 12.03
N PHE A 29 10.59 -20.33 13.25
CA PHE A 29 11.79 -19.58 13.57
C PHE A 29 12.56 -20.33 14.63
N TRP A 30 13.75 -20.81 14.30
CA TRP A 30 14.49 -21.74 15.15
C TRP A 30 15.98 -21.69 14.84
N PHE A 31 16.79 -22.19 15.75
CA PHE A 31 18.22 -22.36 15.53
C PHE A 31 18.68 -23.72 16.01
N GLU A 32 19.79 -24.17 15.43
CA GLU A 32 20.54 -25.34 15.88
C GLU A 32 22.03 -25.00 15.78
N GLY A 33 22.72 -25.17 16.91
CA GLY A 33 24.08 -24.70 17.11
C GLY A 33 24.24 -23.23 16.75
N ARG A 34 25.04 -22.97 15.72
CA ARG A 34 25.40 -21.63 15.26
C ARG A 34 24.53 -21.10 14.12
N LYS A 35 23.63 -21.90 13.55
CA LYS A 35 22.81 -21.53 12.39
C LYS A 35 21.39 -21.18 12.82
N LEU A 36 20.90 -20.03 12.36
CA LEU A 36 19.55 -19.52 12.59
C LEU A 36 18.71 -19.67 11.32
N TYR A 37 17.48 -20.15 11.47
CA TYR A 37 16.59 -20.51 10.39
C TYR A 37 15.26 -19.76 10.45
N SER A 38 14.80 -19.31 9.29
CA SER A 38 13.43 -18.91 9.01
C SER A 38 12.79 -20.02 8.17
N TYR A 39 11.77 -20.68 8.71
CA TYR A 39 11.17 -21.90 8.18
C TYR A 39 12.21 -23.00 8.01
N SER A 40 12.69 -23.25 6.79
CA SER A 40 13.76 -24.21 6.49
C SER A 40 14.96 -23.55 5.81
N THR A 41 14.99 -22.21 5.77
CA THR A 41 16.02 -21.43 5.11
C THR A 41 16.95 -20.83 6.17
N PRO A 42 18.27 -21.10 6.11
CA PRO A 42 19.26 -20.38 6.91
C PRO A 42 19.18 -18.88 6.63
N ILE A 43 19.13 -18.09 7.69
CA ILE A 43 19.08 -16.62 7.62
C ILE A 43 20.22 -15.94 8.37
N ALA A 44 20.88 -16.64 9.28
CA ALA A 44 22.12 -16.18 9.89
C ALA A 44 22.99 -17.35 10.34
N HIS A 45 24.30 -17.10 10.47
CA HIS A 45 25.29 -18.07 10.91
C HIS A 45 26.36 -17.37 11.75
N LEU A 46 26.66 -17.92 12.93
CA LEU A 46 27.80 -17.50 13.74
C LEU A 46 29.05 -18.28 13.32
N VAL A 47 30.11 -17.56 12.95
CA VAL A 47 31.38 -18.13 12.50
C VAL A 47 32.53 -17.53 13.30
N PRO A 48 33.62 -18.28 13.54
CA PRO A 48 34.81 -17.71 14.15
C PRO A 48 35.55 -16.82 13.13
N GLY A 49 35.99 -15.64 13.57
CA GLY A 49 36.99 -14.85 12.86
C GLY A 49 38.41 -15.37 13.10
N VAL A 50 39.39 -14.70 12.51
CA VAL A 50 40.82 -15.05 12.67
C VAL A 50 41.30 -15.03 14.13
N ASP A 51 40.76 -14.11 14.93
CA ASP A 51 41.09 -13.97 16.35
C ASP A 51 40.26 -14.90 17.26
N GLY A 52 39.47 -15.81 16.69
CA GLY A 52 38.58 -16.71 17.41
C GLY A 52 37.29 -16.03 17.93
N GLU A 53 37.11 -14.73 17.69
CA GLU A 53 35.88 -14.01 18.03
C GLU A 53 34.69 -14.51 17.20
N LEU A 54 33.50 -14.53 17.80
CA LEU A 54 32.28 -14.88 17.07
C LEU A 54 31.79 -13.69 16.24
N ILE A 55 31.59 -13.94 14.95
CA ILE A 55 31.07 -13.01 13.97
C ILE A 55 29.74 -13.53 13.45
N ALA A 56 28.74 -12.66 13.32
CA ALA A 56 27.47 -13.01 12.71
C ALA A 56 27.47 -12.67 11.23
N LEU A 57 27.19 -13.66 10.39
CA LEU A 57 26.82 -13.47 9.00
C LEU A 57 25.30 -13.53 8.89
N VAL A 58 24.68 -12.45 8.41
CA VAL A 58 23.24 -12.36 8.18
C VAL A 58 23.00 -12.31 6.67
N THR A 59 22.00 -13.04 6.19
CA THR A 59 21.67 -13.07 4.76
C THR A 59 21.30 -11.68 4.22
N ALA A 60 21.93 -11.27 3.12
CA ALA A 60 21.51 -10.10 2.33
C ALA A 60 20.26 -10.36 1.48
N ARG A 61 19.88 -11.64 1.29
CA ARG A 61 18.77 -12.04 0.42
C ARG A 61 17.42 -11.83 1.09
N SER A 62 16.48 -11.27 0.35
CA SER A 62 15.08 -11.10 0.74
C SER A 62 14.25 -12.32 0.33
N TYR A 63 13.78 -13.11 1.31
CA TYR A 63 13.05 -14.34 1.02
C TYR A 63 11.52 -14.19 1.11
N SER A 64 11.01 -13.39 2.05
CA SER A 64 9.57 -13.09 2.21
C SER A 64 9.34 -11.88 3.12
N VAL A 65 8.13 -11.31 3.10
CA VAL A 65 7.69 -10.23 4.02
C VAL A 65 7.88 -10.65 5.49
N THR A 66 7.62 -11.92 5.82
CA THR A 66 7.77 -12.47 7.17
C THR A 66 9.24 -12.66 7.55
N THR A 67 10.07 -13.18 6.63
CA THR A 67 11.51 -13.33 6.86
C THR A 67 12.17 -11.96 7.09
N ASN A 68 11.84 -10.98 6.26
CA ASN A 68 12.41 -9.63 6.33
C ASN A 68 11.91 -8.83 7.54
N GLY A 69 10.60 -8.88 7.84
CA GLY A 69 10.00 -8.05 8.88
C GLY A 69 9.94 -8.69 10.28
N LYS A 70 9.76 -10.02 10.38
CA LYS A 70 9.47 -10.69 11.67
C LYS A 70 10.59 -11.59 12.20
N HIS A 71 11.56 -11.98 11.37
CA HIS A 71 12.66 -12.87 11.78
C HIS A 71 14.04 -12.19 11.73
N ILE A 72 14.36 -11.47 10.64
CA ILE A 72 15.63 -10.75 10.49
C ILE A 72 15.74 -9.57 11.48
N GLY A 73 14.67 -8.80 11.69
CA GLY A 73 14.65 -7.69 12.65
C GLY A 73 15.03 -8.12 14.09
N PRO A 74 14.36 -9.16 14.66
CA PRO A 74 14.76 -9.73 15.94
C PRO A 74 16.18 -10.28 15.98
N ALA A 75 16.67 -10.89 14.89
CA ALA A 75 18.05 -11.37 14.80
C ALA A 75 19.06 -10.20 14.92
N HIS A 76 18.89 -9.12 14.15
CA HIS A 76 19.73 -7.93 14.27
C HIS A 76 19.68 -7.32 15.68
N SER A 77 18.50 -7.22 16.28
CA SER A 77 18.34 -6.68 17.64
C SER A 77 19.07 -7.52 18.69
N ALA A 78 19.17 -8.83 18.50
CA ALA A 78 19.82 -9.74 19.45
C ALA A 78 21.35 -9.67 19.38
N LEU A 79 21.92 -9.34 18.21
CA LEU A 79 23.36 -9.28 17.99
C LEU A 79 24.04 -8.09 18.71
N GLY A 80 23.30 -7.03 19.04
CA GLY A 80 23.83 -5.84 19.72
C GLY A 80 24.14 -5.99 21.22
N TYR A 81 23.76 -7.12 21.84
CA TYR A 81 23.91 -7.34 23.29
C TYR A 81 24.71 -8.61 23.63
N GLY A 82 25.23 -9.33 22.62
CA GLY A 82 25.75 -10.69 22.74
C GLY A 82 27.28 -10.83 22.74
N ARG A 83 27.73 -12.08 22.61
CA ARG A 83 29.15 -12.45 22.39
C ARG A 83 29.66 -12.14 20.98
N VAL A 84 28.77 -11.69 20.11
CA VAL A 84 29.07 -11.37 18.72
C VAL A 84 29.71 -9.99 18.63
N ARG A 85 30.89 -9.91 18.00
CA ARG A 85 31.68 -8.68 17.93
C ARG A 85 31.41 -7.86 16.67
N LYS A 86 31.28 -8.54 15.53
CA LYS A 86 30.99 -7.94 14.23
C LYS A 86 29.80 -8.66 13.60
N THR A 87 28.99 -7.89 12.86
CA THR A 87 27.87 -8.42 12.07
C THR A 87 28.02 -7.96 10.63
N PHE A 88 27.92 -8.89 9.70
CA PHE A 88 27.99 -8.60 8.27
C PHE A 88 26.75 -9.11 7.57
N THR A 89 26.17 -8.27 6.71
CA THR A 89 25.06 -8.65 5.83
C THR A 89 25.65 -9.07 4.49
N VAL A 90 25.56 -10.37 4.16
CA VAL A 90 26.28 -10.98 3.02
C VAL A 90 25.42 -12.00 2.27
N PRO A 91 25.65 -12.22 0.97
CA PRO A 91 24.86 -13.16 0.18
C PRO A 91 25.14 -14.64 0.48
N PHE A 92 26.32 -14.97 1.03
CA PHE A 92 26.73 -16.33 1.34
C PHE A 92 27.01 -16.48 2.85
N ILE A 93 26.16 -17.28 3.52
CA ILE A 93 26.30 -17.59 4.95
C ILE A 93 26.60 -19.09 5.20
N GLY A 94 26.84 -19.83 4.12
CA GLY A 94 27.06 -21.29 4.03
C GLY A 94 27.35 -21.71 2.58
N ALA A 95 27.72 -22.98 2.36
CA ALA A 95 28.25 -23.51 1.10
C ALA A 95 27.29 -23.34 -0.10
N PHE A 96 25.98 -23.27 0.14
CA PHE A 96 24.98 -23.04 -0.92
C PHE A 96 24.17 -21.76 -0.73
N GLY A 97 24.71 -20.78 0.00
CA GLY A 97 24.01 -19.51 0.27
C GLY A 97 22.65 -19.70 0.97
N GLY A 98 22.45 -20.81 1.68
CA GLY A 98 21.20 -21.14 2.39
C GLY A 98 20.13 -21.85 1.55
N GLN A 99 20.41 -22.30 0.32
CA GLN A 99 19.36 -22.81 -0.59
C GLN A 99 19.18 -24.33 -0.61
N ASN A 100 20.13 -25.13 -0.10
CA ASN A 100 20.05 -26.59 -0.18
C ASN A 100 19.93 -27.27 1.17
N ARG A 101 19.20 -28.40 1.21
CA ARG A 101 19.20 -29.32 2.37
C ARG A 101 20.61 -29.81 2.75
N GLY A 102 21.60 -29.67 1.85
CA GLY A 102 23.02 -29.93 2.08
C GLY A 102 23.71 -28.96 3.05
N ASP A 103 23.19 -27.73 3.24
CA ASP A 103 23.72 -26.77 4.23
C ASP A 103 23.45 -27.20 5.70
N ARG A 104 22.62 -28.24 5.90
CA ARG A 104 22.36 -28.82 7.23
C ARG A 104 23.55 -29.60 7.79
N ASN A 105 24.41 -30.14 6.92
CA ASN A 105 25.50 -31.05 7.31
C ASN A 105 26.90 -30.56 6.94
N LEU A 106 27.04 -29.30 6.53
CA LEU A 106 28.33 -28.74 6.15
C LEU A 106 28.85 -27.81 7.23
N ASP A 107 29.60 -28.41 8.14
CA ASP A 107 30.65 -27.74 8.92
C ASP A 107 31.97 -27.69 8.11
N ALA A 108 32.00 -28.23 6.87
CA ALA A 108 33.25 -28.64 6.22
C ALA A 108 33.48 -28.22 4.75
N VAL A 109 32.55 -27.58 4.04
CA VAL A 109 32.88 -26.99 2.72
C VAL A 109 33.36 -25.55 2.94
N SER A 110 34.68 -25.47 3.15
CA SER A 110 35.59 -24.35 2.88
C SER A 110 35.08 -22.94 3.23
N ALA A 111 35.10 -22.60 4.53
CA ALA A 111 34.99 -21.21 5.01
C ALA A 111 35.76 -20.19 4.14
N PRO A 112 37.00 -20.46 3.66
CA PRO A 112 37.73 -19.50 2.83
C PRO A 112 37.06 -19.14 1.50
N GLU A 113 36.45 -20.11 0.80
CA GLU A 113 35.80 -19.88 -0.51
C GLU A 113 34.53 -19.04 -0.36
N ILE A 114 33.76 -19.28 0.70
CA ILE A 114 32.56 -18.48 1.02
C ILE A 114 32.93 -17.05 1.36
N HIS A 115 33.98 -16.85 2.17
CA HIS A 115 34.43 -15.51 2.54
C HIS A 115 35.00 -14.75 1.33
N ALA A 116 35.73 -15.43 0.44
CA ALA A 116 36.19 -14.85 -0.82
C ALA A 116 35.01 -14.44 -1.73
N ALA A 117 34.01 -15.32 -1.91
CA ALA A 117 32.81 -15.01 -2.69
C ALA A 117 31.99 -13.84 -2.12
N ASN A 118 31.98 -13.66 -0.81
CA ASN A 118 31.36 -12.48 -0.19
C ASN A 118 32.15 -11.20 -0.47
N LEU A 119 33.48 -11.23 -0.49
CA LEU A 119 34.28 -10.07 -0.90
C LEU A 119 34.09 -9.74 -2.39
N GLU A 120 33.98 -10.75 -3.25
CA GLU A 120 33.62 -10.54 -4.65
C GLU A 120 32.25 -9.88 -4.80
N ALA A 121 31.26 -10.26 -3.99
CA ALA A 121 29.96 -9.62 -3.98
C ALA A 121 30.03 -8.15 -3.53
N TYR A 122 30.81 -7.83 -2.49
CA TYR A 122 31.05 -6.44 -2.10
C TYR A 122 31.70 -5.63 -3.23
N LEU A 123 32.68 -6.19 -3.94
CA LEU A 123 33.31 -5.55 -5.10
C LEU A 123 32.28 -5.30 -6.21
N ALA A 124 31.45 -6.27 -6.54
CA ALA A 124 30.40 -6.11 -7.55
C ALA A 124 29.40 -5.01 -7.17
N ASP A 125 28.95 -4.97 -5.91
CA ASP A 125 28.06 -3.93 -5.39
C ASP A 125 28.72 -2.54 -5.42
N TYR A 126 30.01 -2.47 -5.10
CA TYR A 126 30.80 -1.24 -5.15
C TYR A 126 30.90 -0.73 -6.60
N THR A 127 31.37 -1.57 -7.53
CA THR A 127 31.49 -1.22 -8.95
C THR A 127 30.14 -0.77 -9.53
N ALA A 128 29.07 -1.51 -9.26
CA ALA A 128 27.74 -1.13 -9.72
C ALA A 128 27.27 0.19 -9.09
N THR A 129 27.68 0.51 -7.86
CA THR A 129 27.39 1.80 -7.24
C THR A 129 28.15 2.93 -7.93
N VAL A 130 29.46 2.77 -8.19
CA VAL A 130 30.27 3.73 -8.96
C VAL A 130 29.63 4.00 -10.33
N GLU A 131 29.23 2.97 -11.06
CA GLU A 131 28.59 3.13 -12.38
C GLU A 131 27.23 3.85 -12.33
N ARG A 132 26.50 3.74 -11.22
CA ARG A 132 25.19 4.41 -11.03
C ARG A 132 25.35 5.89 -10.67
N LEU A 133 26.41 6.28 -9.97
CA LEU A 133 26.60 7.65 -9.49
C LEU A 133 26.45 8.71 -10.60
N PRO A 134 27.08 8.60 -11.78
CA PRO A 134 26.97 9.60 -12.84
C PRO A 134 25.60 9.70 -13.50
N ARG A 135 24.70 8.77 -13.21
CA ARG A 135 23.34 8.71 -13.77
C ARG A 135 22.31 9.35 -12.83
N LYS A 136 22.71 9.75 -11.62
CA LYS A 136 21.81 10.43 -10.69
C LYS A 136 21.28 11.73 -11.28
N ARG A 137 19.99 12.00 -11.04
CA ARG A 137 19.34 13.24 -11.48
C ARG A 137 19.97 14.46 -10.81
N ASP A 138 20.19 14.31 -9.50
CA ASP A 138 20.73 15.28 -8.57
C ASP A 138 21.94 14.61 -7.90
N TYR A 139 23.10 15.27 -7.90
CA TYR A 139 24.36 14.71 -7.42
C TYR A 139 24.89 15.51 -6.24
N ASP A 140 24.73 14.94 -5.06
CA ASP A 140 25.41 15.41 -3.86
C ASP A 140 26.68 14.56 -3.65
N ARG A 141 27.83 15.23 -3.51
CA ARG A 141 29.14 14.57 -3.39
C ARG A 141 29.31 13.86 -2.05
N ALA A 142 28.76 14.41 -0.96
CA ALA A 142 28.85 13.80 0.36
C ALA A 142 28.00 12.51 0.41
N ASP A 143 26.78 12.54 -0.15
CA ASP A 143 25.93 11.37 -0.28
C ASP A 143 26.53 10.30 -1.21
N ALA A 144 27.20 10.72 -2.28
CA ALA A 144 27.91 9.83 -3.19
C ALA A 144 29.04 9.10 -2.45
N LEU A 145 29.92 9.85 -1.77
CA LEU A 145 31.02 9.31 -0.97
C LEU A 145 30.51 8.41 0.15
N ALA A 146 29.49 8.84 0.89
CA ALA A 146 28.84 8.04 1.92
C ALA A 146 28.26 6.73 1.36
N SER A 147 27.79 6.72 0.11
CA SER A 147 27.26 5.52 -0.53
C SER A 147 28.35 4.52 -0.91
N LEU A 148 29.52 5.00 -1.35
CA LEU A 148 30.69 4.16 -1.59
C LEU A 148 31.24 3.60 -0.27
N ASN A 149 31.38 4.44 0.76
CA ASN A 149 31.86 4.05 2.09
C ASN A 149 30.96 3.02 2.80
N ARG A 150 29.64 3.06 2.55
CA ARG A 150 28.70 2.06 3.08
C ARG A 150 28.98 0.64 2.59
N ILE A 151 29.74 0.50 1.49
CA ILE A 151 30.16 -0.78 0.92
C ILE A 151 31.63 -1.04 1.24
N ALA A 152 32.49 -0.05 0.98
CA ALA A 152 33.94 -0.17 1.15
C ALA A 152 34.35 -0.47 2.60
N ASN A 153 33.73 0.20 3.59
CA ASN A 153 34.10 0.02 4.99
C ASN A 153 33.75 -1.40 5.49
N PRO A 154 32.50 -1.89 5.35
CA PRO A 154 32.19 -3.27 5.75
C PRO A 154 33.00 -4.32 5.00
N ALA A 155 33.30 -4.12 3.71
CA ALA A 155 34.12 -5.05 2.93
C ALA A 155 35.58 -5.12 3.45
N CYS A 156 36.15 -3.97 3.80
CA CYS A 156 37.46 -3.89 4.44
C CYS A 156 37.48 -4.57 5.81
N ASP A 157 36.46 -4.30 6.64
CA ASP A 157 36.32 -4.90 7.97
C ASP A 157 36.08 -6.41 7.89
N TYR A 158 35.37 -6.87 6.84
CA TYR A 158 35.14 -8.28 6.54
C TYR A 158 36.45 -8.99 6.17
N ALA A 159 37.25 -8.39 5.28
CA ALA A 159 38.53 -8.94 4.88
C ALA A 159 39.47 -9.12 6.08
N GLU A 160 39.57 -8.10 6.94
CA GLU A 160 40.33 -8.18 8.19
C GLU A 160 39.83 -9.32 9.09
N ALA A 161 38.51 -9.37 9.32
CA ALA A 161 37.92 -10.33 10.26
C ALA A 161 38.12 -11.80 9.86
N PHE A 162 38.34 -12.07 8.58
CA PHE A 162 38.54 -13.42 8.02
C PHE A 162 39.95 -13.63 7.43
N GLY A 163 40.88 -12.70 7.64
CA GLY A 163 42.28 -12.84 7.19
C GLY A 163 42.45 -12.88 5.68
N LEU A 164 41.56 -12.22 4.96
CA LEU A 164 41.59 -12.13 3.49
C LEU A 164 42.34 -10.87 3.04
N PRO A 165 42.85 -10.85 1.79
CA PRO A 165 43.42 -9.63 1.20
C PRO A 165 42.42 -8.48 1.27
N ARG A 166 42.86 -7.35 1.85
CA ARG A 166 42.04 -6.14 1.95
C ARG A 166 41.74 -5.60 0.54
N PRO A 167 40.47 -5.39 0.16
CA PRO A 167 40.14 -4.76 -1.11
C PRO A 167 40.71 -3.34 -1.20
N ALA A 168 41.22 -2.98 -2.38
CA ALA A 168 41.72 -1.63 -2.66
C ALA A 168 40.59 -0.78 -3.25
N TYR A 169 39.80 -0.14 -2.38
CA TYR A 169 38.82 0.88 -2.79
C TYR A 169 39.45 2.27 -2.70
N ASP A 170 39.29 3.09 -3.73
CA ASP A 170 39.65 4.50 -3.71
C ASP A 170 38.37 5.33 -3.86
N THR A 171 37.64 5.45 -2.75
CA THR A 171 36.31 6.07 -2.73
C THR A 171 36.33 7.53 -3.15
N ASP A 172 37.41 8.25 -2.85
CA ASP A 172 37.58 9.65 -3.22
C ASP A 172 37.89 9.78 -4.72
N ALA A 173 38.78 8.95 -5.28
CA ALA A 173 39.05 8.98 -6.71
C ALA A 173 37.85 8.53 -7.55
N ASP A 174 37.13 7.49 -7.11
CA ASP A 174 35.94 6.96 -7.78
C ASP A 174 34.79 7.98 -7.75
N GLU A 175 34.55 8.62 -6.60
CA GLU A 175 33.58 9.70 -6.49
C GLU A 175 33.96 10.88 -7.39
N ALA A 176 35.23 11.30 -7.38
CA ALA A 176 35.69 12.41 -8.20
C ALA A 176 35.55 12.09 -9.71
N ALA A 177 35.83 10.85 -10.12
CA ALA A 177 35.62 10.38 -11.49
C ALA A 177 34.13 10.39 -11.86
N ALA A 178 33.27 9.89 -10.98
CA ALA A 178 31.83 9.87 -11.20
C ALA A 178 31.25 11.30 -11.30
N PHE A 179 31.70 12.21 -10.44
CA PHE A 179 31.29 13.61 -10.46
C PHE A 179 31.72 14.30 -11.76
N ARG A 180 32.95 14.06 -12.26
CA ARG A 180 33.40 14.60 -13.56
C ARG A 180 32.49 14.14 -14.71
N ILE A 181 32.09 12.86 -14.73
CA ILE A 181 31.17 12.35 -15.74
C ILE A 181 29.78 12.98 -15.59
N TRP A 182 29.29 13.11 -14.35
CA TRP A 182 28.01 13.72 -14.06
C TRP A 182 27.97 15.20 -14.47
N SER A 183 28.97 15.99 -14.11
CA SER A 183 29.04 17.43 -14.38
C SER A 183 29.12 17.72 -15.88
N ALA A 184 29.89 16.93 -16.64
CA ALA A 184 29.94 17.02 -18.10
C ALA A 184 28.57 16.75 -18.76
N ARG A 185 27.72 15.93 -18.13
CA ARG A 185 26.36 15.63 -18.62
C ARG A 185 25.32 16.65 -18.16
N ASN A 186 25.56 17.35 -17.05
CA ASN A 186 24.60 18.24 -16.40
C ASN A 186 25.13 19.68 -16.40
N THR A 187 25.40 20.22 -17.59
CA THR A 187 25.72 21.65 -17.72
C THR A 187 24.52 22.50 -17.31
N PRO A 188 24.74 23.76 -16.86
CA PRO A 188 23.65 24.67 -16.50
C PRO A 188 22.56 24.77 -17.57
N GLU A 189 22.95 24.80 -18.84
CA GLU A 189 22.04 24.88 -19.99
C GLU A 189 21.17 23.63 -20.11
N ARG A 190 21.77 22.43 -19.94
CA ARG A 190 21.03 21.16 -19.99
C ARG A 190 20.09 21.00 -18.81
N ILE A 191 20.50 21.45 -17.62
CA ILE A 191 19.65 21.47 -16.43
C ILE A 191 18.46 22.40 -16.67
N ALA A 192 18.71 23.63 -17.13
CA ALA A 192 17.67 24.60 -17.44
C ALA A 192 16.70 24.08 -18.51
N ALA A 193 17.20 23.47 -19.60
CA ALA A 193 16.36 22.87 -20.63
C ALA A 193 15.46 21.74 -20.10
N ARG A 194 15.97 20.91 -19.18
CA ARG A 194 15.19 19.85 -18.53
C ARG A 194 14.08 20.42 -17.65
N LEU A 195 14.38 21.47 -16.87
CA LEU A 195 13.39 22.14 -16.02
C LEU A 195 12.30 22.78 -16.87
N ALA A 196 12.67 23.53 -17.92
CA ALA A 196 11.71 24.14 -18.84
C ALA A 196 10.82 23.09 -19.52
N ARG A 197 11.36 21.93 -19.92
CA ARG A 197 10.57 20.82 -20.48
C ARG A 197 9.60 20.24 -19.45
N ALA A 198 10.01 20.09 -18.19
CA ALA A 198 9.15 19.59 -17.13
C ALA A 198 7.98 20.55 -16.84
N GLU A 199 8.27 21.86 -16.79
CA GLU A 199 7.25 22.91 -16.63
C GLU A 199 6.27 22.93 -17.81
N ALA A 200 6.77 22.89 -19.04
CA ALA A 200 5.92 22.83 -20.24
C ALA A 200 5.02 21.57 -20.25
N ALA A 201 5.56 20.41 -19.84
CA ALA A 201 4.79 19.18 -19.74
C ALA A 201 3.70 19.26 -18.65
N ALA A 202 4.03 19.86 -17.50
CA ALA A 202 3.06 20.09 -16.42
C ALA A 202 1.95 21.05 -16.86
N ALA A 203 2.29 22.14 -17.54
CA ALA A 203 1.32 23.09 -18.08
C ALA A 203 0.42 22.44 -19.14
N ALA A 204 0.99 21.63 -20.06
CA ALA A 204 0.23 20.90 -21.06
C ALA A 204 -0.74 19.89 -20.42
N LYS A 205 -0.30 19.17 -19.38
CA LYS A 205 -1.16 18.27 -18.61
C LYS A 205 -2.31 19.04 -17.94
N ALA A 206 -2.01 20.14 -17.25
CA ALA A 206 -3.01 20.97 -16.59
C ALA A 206 -4.04 21.53 -17.58
N ALA A 207 -3.59 22.01 -18.75
CA ALA A 207 -4.47 22.49 -19.80
C ALA A 207 -5.37 21.39 -20.36
N ARG A 208 -4.85 20.17 -20.54
CA ARG A 208 -5.66 19.01 -20.94
C ARG A 208 -6.68 18.66 -19.86
N ASP A 209 -6.26 18.54 -18.61
CA ASP A 209 -7.15 18.19 -17.49
C ASP A 209 -8.28 19.23 -17.35
N ALA A 210 -7.99 20.52 -17.53
CA ALA A 210 -8.99 21.58 -17.53
C ALA A 210 -10.00 21.46 -18.70
N ARG A 211 -9.53 21.14 -19.91
CA ARG A 211 -10.41 20.87 -21.06
C ARG A 211 -11.27 19.63 -20.85
N ASP A 212 -10.67 18.56 -20.35
CA ASP A 212 -11.37 17.29 -20.08
C ASP A 212 -12.42 17.47 -18.97
N ALA A 213 -12.11 18.28 -17.94
CA ALA A 213 -13.06 18.66 -16.89
C ALA A 213 -14.21 19.52 -17.42
N ALA A 214 -13.93 20.56 -18.22
CA ALA A 214 -14.96 21.40 -18.82
C ALA A 214 -15.88 20.58 -19.76
N ALA A 215 -15.29 19.73 -20.60
CA ALA A 215 -16.04 18.83 -21.46
C ALA A 215 -16.86 17.79 -20.67
N ARG A 216 -16.37 17.35 -19.50
CA ARG A 216 -17.12 16.46 -18.61
C ARG A 216 -18.32 17.16 -18.01
N VAL A 217 -18.15 18.38 -17.47
CA VAL A 217 -19.27 19.17 -16.92
C VAL A 217 -20.35 19.39 -17.97
N GLU A 218 -19.95 19.76 -19.20
CA GLU A 218 -20.91 19.97 -20.28
C GLU A 218 -21.60 18.67 -20.69
N ARG A 219 -20.86 17.56 -20.84
CA ARG A 219 -21.47 16.24 -21.11
C ARG A 219 -22.44 15.81 -20.02
N GLU A 220 -22.07 15.97 -18.75
CA GLU A 220 -22.93 15.63 -17.61
C GLU A 220 -24.19 16.51 -17.61
N ARG A 221 -24.08 17.79 -17.95
CA ARG A 221 -25.22 18.71 -18.12
C ARG A 221 -26.15 18.24 -19.24
N THR A 222 -25.62 17.99 -20.44
CA THR A 222 -26.40 17.52 -21.59
C THR A 222 -27.08 16.17 -21.31
N LEU A 223 -26.35 15.22 -20.72
CA LEU A 223 -26.89 13.90 -20.36
C LEU A 223 -28.00 14.02 -19.30
N ARG A 224 -27.81 14.88 -18.28
CA ARG A 224 -28.83 15.15 -17.27
C ARG A 224 -30.09 15.74 -17.90
N GLU A 225 -29.95 16.74 -18.76
CA GLU A 225 -31.09 17.39 -19.44
C GLU A 225 -31.88 16.39 -20.29
N ALA A 226 -31.21 15.59 -21.10
CA ALA A 226 -31.84 14.53 -21.90
C ALA A 226 -32.45 13.41 -21.03
N TRP A 227 -31.80 13.03 -19.93
CA TRP A 227 -32.34 12.02 -19.01
C TRP A 227 -33.62 12.51 -18.33
N LEU A 228 -33.64 13.77 -17.87
CA LEU A 228 -34.79 14.42 -17.23
C LEU A 228 -35.97 14.63 -18.20
N SER A 229 -35.73 14.86 -19.49
CA SER A 229 -36.79 14.96 -20.51
C SER A 229 -37.39 13.61 -20.90
N GLY A 230 -36.82 12.50 -20.42
CA GLY A 230 -37.26 11.15 -20.74
C GLY A 230 -36.72 10.61 -22.06
N GLU A 231 -35.74 11.26 -22.67
CA GLU A 231 -35.10 10.74 -23.88
C GLU A 231 -34.39 9.40 -23.62
N PRO A 232 -34.35 8.50 -24.62
CA PRO A 232 -33.53 7.29 -24.57
C PRO A 232 -32.05 7.67 -24.50
N THR A 233 -31.52 7.72 -23.29
CA THR A 233 -30.13 8.10 -22.98
C THR A 233 -29.35 6.89 -22.50
N ALA A 234 -28.03 6.92 -22.68
CA ALA A 234 -27.14 6.02 -21.95
C ALA A 234 -27.31 6.23 -20.43
N TYR A 235 -27.05 5.18 -19.64
CA TYR A 235 -27.18 5.20 -18.18
C TYR A 235 -26.55 6.46 -17.55
N PHE A 236 -27.39 7.32 -16.95
CA PHE A 236 -26.97 8.53 -16.25
C PHE A 236 -26.85 8.24 -14.75
N HIS A 237 -25.66 8.42 -14.20
CA HIS A 237 -25.38 8.25 -12.78
C HIS A 237 -25.01 9.58 -12.11
N GLY A 238 -26.00 10.44 -11.86
CA GLY A 238 -25.81 11.79 -11.33
C GLY A 238 -26.48 12.04 -9.98
N ARG A 239 -26.02 13.09 -9.29
CA ARG A 239 -26.62 13.62 -8.05
C ARG A 239 -26.76 15.14 -8.16
N ASP A 240 -27.70 15.71 -7.44
CA ASP A 240 -27.82 17.16 -7.30
C ASP A 240 -26.72 17.75 -6.40
N GLU A 241 -26.70 19.08 -6.27
CA GLU A 241 -25.73 19.83 -5.46
C GLU A 241 -25.77 19.49 -3.96
N ARG A 242 -26.89 18.92 -3.48
CA ARG A 242 -27.08 18.45 -2.10
C ARG A 242 -26.83 16.94 -1.96
N GLY A 243 -26.35 16.28 -3.03
CA GLY A 243 -26.02 14.85 -3.05
C GLY A 243 -27.23 13.90 -3.22
N GLY A 244 -28.42 14.44 -3.49
CA GLY A 244 -29.64 13.67 -3.75
C GLY A 244 -29.70 13.11 -5.16
N ALA A 245 -30.36 11.96 -5.33
CA ALA A 245 -30.62 11.40 -6.66
C ALA A 245 -31.70 12.22 -7.39
N TYR A 246 -31.58 12.33 -8.71
CA TYR A 246 -32.65 12.84 -9.57
C TYR A 246 -33.70 11.77 -9.80
N LEU A 247 -34.93 12.20 -10.09
CA LEU A 247 -36.09 11.35 -10.35
C LEU A 247 -36.65 11.59 -11.75
N ARG A 248 -37.22 10.57 -12.37
CA ARG A 248 -38.08 10.73 -13.55
C ARG A 248 -39.16 9.68 -13.58
N VAL A 249 -40.25 9.98 -14.28
CA VAL A 249 -41.35 9.04 -14.51
C VAL A 249 -41.24 8.52 -15.94
N ARG A 250 -41.32 7.20 -16.10
CA ARG A 250 -41.29 6.52 -17.39
C ARG A 250 -42.43 5.51 -17.44
N GLY A 251 -43.55 5.89 -18.07
CA GLY A 251 -44.77 5.07 -18.04
C GLY A 251 -45.30 4.93 -16.61
N ASP A 252 -45.39 3.69 -16.13
CA ASP A 252 -45.88 3.32 -14.79
C ASP A 252 -44.76 3.10 -13.76
N VAL A 253 -43.53 3.54 -14.07
CA VAL A 253 -42.35 3.40 -13.21
C VAL A 253 -41.76 4.77 -12.84
N LEU A 254 -41.36 4.92 -11.57
CA LEU A 254 -40.48 5.98 -11.11
C LEU A 254 -39.04 5.46 -11.11
N GLU A 255 -38.14 6.17 -11.77
CA GLU A 255 -36.72 5.85 -11.86
C GLU A 255 -35.88 6.92 -11.17
N THR A 256 -34.78 6.48 -10.57
CA THR A 256 -33.76 7.34 -9.98
C THR A 256 -32.52 7.40 -10.87
N SER A 257 -31.79 8.52 -10.86
CA SER A 257 -30.51 8.66 -11.56
C SER A 257 -29.38 7.80 -10.99
N LEU A 258 -29.66 6.87 -10.07
CA LEU A 258 -28.70 5.91 -9.55
C LEU A 258 -29.11 4.47 -9.89
N GLY A 259 -30.09 4.31 -10.79
CA GLY A 259 -30.49 3.02 -11.36
C GLY A 259 -31.54 2.25 -10.55
N ALA A 260 -32.15 2.83 -9.52
CA ALA A 260 -33.30 2.23 -8.86
C ALA A 260 -34.60 2.56 -9.62
N GLU A 261 -35.44 1.56 -9.84
CA GLU A 261 -36.74 1.66 -10.49
C GLU A 261 -37.83 1.07 -9.57
N VAL A 262 -38.95 1.76 -9.43
CA VAL A 262 -40.09 1.33 -8.60
C VAL A 262 -41.43 1.57 -9.29
N PRO A 263 -42.46 0.75 -9.02
CA PRO A 263 -43.81 1.04 -9.52
C PRO A 263 -44.26 2.44 -9.06
N LEU A 264 -44.77 3.25 -9.99
CA LEU A 264 -45.21 4.62 -9.72
C LEU A 264 -46.29 4.66 -8.64
N SER A 265 -47.20 3.68 -8.66
CA SER A 265 -48.23 3.53 -7.62
C SER A 265 -47.65 3.36 -6.21
N HIS A 266 -46.51 2.69 -6.07
CA HIS A 266 -45.81 2.53 -4.79
C HIS A 266 -45.12 3.83 -4.39
N ALA A 267 -44.48 4.52 -5.34
CA ALA A 267 -43.88 5.82 -5.10
C ALA A 267 -44.91 6.87 -4.63
N ILE A 268 -46.12 6.87 -5.20
CA ILE A 268 -47.22 7.77 -4.79
C ILE A 268 -47.64 7.50 -3.35
N LYS A 269 -47.74 6.22 -2.94
CA LYS A 269 -48.03 5.87 -1.54
C LYS A 269 -46.95 6.40 -0.60
N ALA A 270 -45.68 6.18 -0.94
CA ALA A 270 -44.56 6.69 -0.15
C ALA A 270 -44.55 8.23 -0.08
N PHE A 271 -44.82 8.91 -1.19
CA PHE A 271 -44.94 10.38 -1.24
C PHE A 271 -45.97 10.90 -0.22
N ARG A 272 -47.15 10.30 -0.13
CA ARG A 272 -48.19 10.73 0.84
C ARG A 272 -47.71 10.65 2.29
N PHE A 273 -46.86 9.68 2.62
CA PHE A 273 -46.29 9.55 3.95
C PHE A 273 -45.11 10.51 4.20
N VAL A 274 -44.21 10.69 3.22
CA VAL A 274 -43.14 11.69 3.31
C VAL A 274 -43.74 13.10 3.46
N LYS A 275 -44.79 13.40 2.68
CA LYS A 275 -45.57 14.63 2.79
C LYS A 275 -46.15 14.81 4.20
N LEU A 276 -46.74 13.75 4.78
CA LEU A 276 -47.27 13.77 6.15
C LEU A 276 -46.19 14.14 7.18
N CYS A 277 -45.01 13.51 7.09
CA CYS A 277 -43.89 13.78 7.99
C CYS A 277 -43.45 15.24 7.89
N ARG A 278 -43.30 15.75 6.65
CA ARG A 278 -42.91 17.13 6.38
C ARG A 278 -43.94 18.15 6.87
N GLU A 279 -45.23 17.94 6.60
CA GLU A 279 -46.30 18.85 7.03
C GLU A 279 -46.40 18.95 8.56
N ARG A 280 -46.06 17.87 9.26
CA ARG A 280 -45.97 17.85 10.73
C ARG A 280 -44.64 18.37 11.27
N GLY A 281 -43.62 18.53 10.42
CA GLY A 281 -42.26 18.83 10.85
C GLY A 281 -41.63 17.70 11.67
N GLU A 282 -42.07 16.46 11.46
CA GLU A 282 -41.64 15.28 12.22
C GLU A 282 -40.66 14.45 11.39
N ALA A 283 -39.48 14.15 11.95
CA ALA A 283 -38.58 13.18 11.36
C ALA A 283 -39.09 11.76 11.62
N TRP A 284 -38.87 10.87 10.66
CA TRP A 284 -39.19 9.45 10.78
C TRP A 284 -37.95 8.59 10.53
N HIS A 285 -37.83 7.51 11.28
CA HIS A 285 -36.85 6.46 11.05
C HIS A 285 -37.51 5.12 11.33
N ARG A 286 -36.94 4.05 10.79
CA ARG A 286 -37.44 2.69 11.03
C ARG A 286 -37.47 2.37 12.52
N ASN A 287 -38.66 2.09 13.03
CA ASN A 287 -38.95 1.78 14.44
C ASN A 287 -39.83 0.52 14.56
N GLY A 288 -39.50 -0.53 13.79
CA GLY A 288 -40.35 -1.73 13.66
C GLY A 288 -41.49 -1.58 12.65
N ARG A 289 -41.52 -0.46 11.92
CA ARG A 289 -42.41 -0.20 10.79
C ARG A 289 -41.60 0.04 9.52
N THR A 290 -42.20 -0.25 8.36
CA THR A 290 -41.55 -0.15 7.06
C THR A 290 -42.46 0.56 6.06
N VAL A 291 -41.88 1.39 5.21
CA VAL A 291 -42.55 1.96 4.03
C VAL A 291 -41.96 1.30 2.80
N ARG A 292 -42.68 0.35 2.20
CA ARG A 292 -42.21 -0.39 1.03
C ARG A 292 -42.45 0.39 -0.26
N VAL A 293 -41.44 0.41 -1.12
CA VAL A 293 -41.49 1.06 -2.44
C VAL A 293 -40.90 0.10 -3.47
N GLY A 294 -41.76 -0.73 -4.06
CA GLY A 294 -41.32 -1.82 -4.95
C GLY A 294 -40.52 -2.86 -4.15
N HIS A 295 -39.30 -3.17 -4.59
CA HIS A 295 -38.37 -4.04 -3.87
C HIS A 295 -37.54 -3.31 -2.81
N PHE A 296 -37.68 -1.99 -2.71
CA PHE A 296 -36.93 -1.15 -1.77
C PHE A 296 -37.82 -0.71 -0.61
N GLN A 297 -37.21 0.01 0.33
CA GLN A 297 -37.87 0.58 1.48
C GLN A 297 -37.32 1.98 1.78
N VAL A 298 -38.13 2.82 2.44
CA VAL A 298 -37.65 4.07 3.03
C VAL A 298 -37.02 3.76 4.39
N ASP A 299 -35.79 4.24 4.61
CA ASP A 299 -35.02 4.00 5.84
C ASP A 299 -35.16 5.15 6.85
N SER A 300 -35.19 6.39 6.36
CA SER A 300 -35.36 7.58 7.19
C SER A 300 -35.90 8.76 6.39
N ILE A 301 -36.69 9.62 7.04
CA ILE A 301 -37.23 10.87 6.52
C ILE A 301 -36.86 11.98 7.52
N GLU A 302 -36.24 13.05 7.04
CA GLU A 302 -35.97 14.25 7.82
C GLU A 302 -37.22 15.13 7.92
N ALA A 303 -37.30 16.02 8.91
CA ALA A 303 -38.42 16.96 9.05
C ALA A 303 -38.60 17.87 7.83
N SER A 304 -37.54 18.08 7.03
CA SER A 304 -37.59 18.81 5.75
C SER A 304 -38.33 18.05 4.64
N GLY A 305 -38.54 16.75 4.80
CA GLY A 305 -39.03 15.83 3.77
C GLY A 305 -37.93 15.20 2.91
N ASP A 306 -36.65 15.55 3.12
CA ASP A 306 -35.54 14.81 2.51
C ASP A 306 -35.48 13.40 3.13
N PHE A 307 -35.21 12.37 2.35
CA PHE A 307 -35.24 11.00 2.85
C PHE A 307 -34.17 10.11 2.23
N VAL A 308 -33.92 8.96 2.87
CA VAL A 308 -33.02 7.92 2.39
C VAL A 308 -33.85 6.66 2.12
N ALA A 309 -33.64 6.07 0.96
CA ALA A 309 -34.20 4.78 0.58
C ALA A 309 -33.08 3.90 0.01
N GLY A 310 -32.66 2.90 0.76
CA GLY A 310 -31.53 2.04 0.41
C GLY A 310 -30.21 2.81 0.33
N CYS A 311 -29.56 2.81 -0.83
CA CYS A 311 -28.20 3.30 -1.00
C CYS A 311 -28.07 4.81 -1.28
N HIS A 312 -29.18 5.56 -1.34
CA HIS A 312 -29.12 6.97 -1.72
C HIS A 312 -30.21 7.84 -1.06
N ARG A 313 -29.89 9.14 -1.03
CA ARG A 313 -30.76 10.22 -0.58
C ARG A 313 -31.62 10.72 -1.73
N ILE A 314 -32.85 11.11 -1.42
CA ILE A 314 -33.77 11.82 -2.31
C ILE A 314 -34.17 13.11 -1.59
N ASN A 315 -33.93 14.25 -2.21
CA ASN A 315 -34.25 15.55 -1.63
C ASN A 315 -35.71 15.92 -1.88
N TRP A 316 -36.35 16.61 -0.92
CA TRP A 316 -37.75 17.02 -1.02
C TRP A 316 -38.01 17.85 -2.28
N SER A 317 -37.09 18.73 -2.67
CA SER A 317 -37.21 19.54 -3.89
C SER A 317 -37.44 18.68 -5.14
N GLU A 318 -36.83 17.50 -5.20
CA GLU A 318 -36.98 16.58 -6.33
C GLU A 318 -38.30 15.81 -6.25
N VAL A 319 -38.71 15.42 -5.04
CA VAL A 319 -40.02 14.81 -4.77
C VAL A 319 -41.15 15.76 -5.19
N GLU A 320 -41.05 17.01 -4.76
CA GLU A 320 -41.99 18.08 -5.05
C GLU A 320 -42.08 18.35 -6.55
N ARG A 321 -40.94 18.38 -7.26
CA ARG A 321 -40.91 18.53 -8.72
C ARG A 321 -41.68 17.40 -9.42
N ILE A 322 -41.46 16.15 -9.03
CA ILE A 322 -42.19 15.01 -9.62
C ILE A 322 -43.67 15.05 -9.24
N ALA A 323 -43.99 15.30 -7.97
CA ALA A 323 -45.38 15.40 -7.52
C ALA A 323 -46.14 16.51 -8.27
N ALA A 324 -45.51 17.65 -8.53
CA ALA A 324 -46.06 18.72 -9.36
C ALA A 324 -46.34 18.25 -10.79
N SER A 325 -45.39 17.54 -11.42
CA SER A 325 -45.55 17.04 -12.79
C SER A 325 -46.67 16.02 -12.96
N LEU A 326 -47.09 15.38 -11.85
CA LEU A 326 -48.16 14.39 -11.81
C LEU A 326 -49.47 14.93 -11.21
N ASP A 327 -49.54 16.24 -10.91
CA ASP A 327 -50.68 16.89 -10.22
C ASP A 327 -51.02 16.25 -8.85
N LEU A 328 -49.99 15.79 -8.13
CA LEU A 328 -50.12 15.12 -6.83
C LEU A 328 -49.90 16.04 -5.63
N LEU A 329 -49.51 17.30 -5.83
CA LEU A 329 -49.21 18.22 -4.72
C LEU A 329 -50.37 18.39 -3.76
N ASN A 330 -51.61 18.31 -4.26
CA ASN A 330 -52.84 18.47 -3.46
C ASN A 330 -53.38 17.15 -2.91
N VAL A 331 -52.76 16.01 -3.21
CA VAL A 331 -53.19 14.72 -2.65
C VAL A 331 -53.00 14.74 -1.14
N GLU A 332 -54.01 14.24 -0.42
CA GLU A 332 -54.02 14.20 1.04
C GLU A 332 -52.85 13.38 1.59
N ALA A 333 -52.12 13.94 2.54
CA ALA A 333 -51.06 13.22 3.25
C ALA A 333 -51.63 12.03 4.02
N SER A 334 -50.93 10.90 4.05
CA SER A 334 -51.47 9.67 4.65
C SER A 334 -50.37 8.77 5.22
N ALA A 335 -50.69 8.03 6.28
CA ALA A 335 -49.84 7.00 6.87
C ALA A 335 -50.09 5.59 6.30
N ASP A 336 -50.96 5.42 5.30
CA ASP A 336 -51.33 4.11 4.75
C ASP A 336 -50.16 3.33 4.15
N ALA A 337 -49.07 4.01 3.82
CA ALA A 337 -47.85 3.40 3.31
C ALA A 337 -47.00 2.71 4.41
N VAL A 338 -47.32 2.91 5.69
CA VAL A 338 -46.57 2.39 6.82
C VAL A 338 -47.11 1.02 7.23
N GLU A 339 -46.33 -0.02 6.95
CA GLU A 339 -46.65 -1.40 7.31
C GLU A 339 -45.93 -1.79 8.61
N ALA A 340 -46.52 -2.69 9.40
CA ALA A 340 -45.80 -3.37 10.47
C ALA A 340 -44.70 -4.24 9.84
N ALA A 341 -43.48 -4.24 10.39
CA ALA A 341 -42.44 -5.13 9.92
C ALA A 341 -42.88 -6.59 10.17
N HIS A 342 -43.07 -7.36 9.10
CA HIS A 342 -43.14 -8.82 9.23
C HIS A 342 -41.75 -9.30 9.64
N VAL A 343 -41.68 -9.87 10.85
CA VAL A 343 -40.48 -10.47 11.44
C VAL A 343 -39.98 -11.62 10.59
#